data_AF-A0A2T5GFT0-F1
#
_entry.id   AF-A0A2T5GFT0-F1
#
_cell.length_a   1.000
_cell.length_b   1.000
_cell.length_c   1.000
_cell.angle_alpha   90.00
_cell.angle_beta   90.00
_cell.angle_gamma   90.00
#
_symmetry.space_group_name_H-M   'P 1'
#
loop_
_entity.id
_entity.type
_entity.pdbx_description
1 polymer ?
#
loop_
_entity_poly.entity_id
_entity_poly.type
_entity_poly.pdbx_seq_one_letter_code
_entity_poly.pdbx_strand_id
1 'polypeptide(L)'
;MPDRHEALTMTLTPGQYLRTRREAAGLSIDDVAERIATVPRWAQHLRRGWLDQIESDTIPATFNTIVVLHQVMQFDIGVLVELSVEGRDAPRLCTVCSCSEKDPCIGHSGPCRWMNVDLCSACFADEPAGLAADSSKNGVPH
;
A
#
# COMPACT_ATOMS: atom_id res chain seq x y z
N MET A 1 30.55 5.12 20.61
CA MET A 1 29.07 4.98 20.64
C MET A 1 28.61 5.22 19.22
N PRO A 2 28.29 4.19 18.43
CA PRO A 2 27.76 4.43 17.09
C PRO A 2 26.34 5.01 17.19
N ASP A 3 26.04 5.86 16.21
CA ASP A 3 24.86 6.69 16.04
C ASP A 3 23.55 5.88 16.09
N ARG A 4 22.55 6.37 16.85
CA ARG A 4 21.19 5.80 16.89
C ARG A 4 20.28 6.35 15.78
N HIS A 5 20.83 7.06 14.80
CA HIS A 5 20.11 7.65 13.67
C HIS A 5 20.18 6.80 12.39
N GLU A 6 20.54 5.53 12.50
CA GLU A 6 20.32 4.54 11.45
C GLU A 6 18.96 3.85 11.65
N ALA A 7 17.92 4.66 11.87
CA ALA A 7 16.59 4.23 11.49
C ALA A 7 16.63 4.17 9.97
N LEU A 8 16.83 2.97 9.41
CA LEU A 8 16.56 2.65 8.02
C LEU A 8 15.16 3.20 7.71
N THR A 9 15.10 4.43 7.20
CA THR A 9 13.98 4.91 6.42
C THR A 9 13.87 3.89 5.31
N MET A 10 12.94 2.95 5.45
CA MET A 10 12.62 1.99 4.41
C MET A 10 12.22 2.81 3.19
N THR A 11 13.16 3.04 2.30
CA THR A 11 12.92 3.76 1.05
C THR A 11 11.93 2.91 0.29
N LEU A 12 10.69 3.37 0.25
CA LEU A 12 9.64 2.71 -0.50
C LEU A 12 10.04 2.71 -1.97
N THR A 13 10.20 1.52 -2.54
CA THR A 13 10.51 1.34 -3.97
C THR A 13 9.23 1.30 -4.80
N PRO A 14 9.30 1.53 -6.13
CA PRO A 14 8.14 1.41 -7.01
C PRO A 14 7.43 0.05 -6.92
N GLY A 15 8.17 -1.06 -6.91
CA GLY A 15 7.60 -2.41 -6.78
C GLY A 15 6.95 -2.63 -5.42
N GLN A 16 7.60 -2.20 -4.33
CA GLN A 16 7.00 -2.22 -2.99
C GLN A 16 5.73 -1.37 -2.91
N TYR A 17 5.68 -0.22 -3.56
CA TYR A 17 4.46 0.60 -3.60
C TYR A 17 3.31 -0.15 -4.28
N LEU A 18 3.54 -0.74 -5.45
CA LEU A 18 2.53 -1.53 -6.17
C LEU A 18 2.04 -2.70 -5.32
N ARG A 19 2.96 -3.43 -4.68
CA ARG A 19 2.64 -4.52 -3.75
C ARG A 19 1.76 -4.05 -2.60
N THR A 20 2.15 -2.96 -1.95
CA THR A 20 1.46 -2.42 -0.78
C THR A 20 0.03 -2.01 -1.17
N ARG A 21 -0.16 -1.37 -2.33
CA ARG A 21 -1.47 -1.00 -2.84
C ARG A 21 -2.34 -2.19 -3.19
N ARG A 22 -1.76 -3.24 -3.76
CA ARG A 22 -2.46 -4.50 -4.03
C ARG A 22 -2.95 -5.14 -2.72
N GLU A 23 -2.07 -5.25 -1.73
CA GLU A 23 -2.37 -5.87 -0.44
C GLU A 23 -3.40 -5.06 0.36
N ALA A 24 -3.31 -3.72 0.36
CA ALA A 24 -4.29 -2.82 0.98
C ALA A 24 -5.69 -2.93 0.33
N ALA A 25 -5.76 -3.28 -0.95
CA ALA A 25 -7.02 -3.58 -1.65
C ALA A 25 -7.55 -5.00 -1.37
N GLY A 26 -6.87 -5.78 -0.53
CA GLY A 26 -7.23 -7.17 -0.22
C GLY A 26 -7.01 -8.14 -1.39
N LEU A 27 -6.20 -7.77 -2.38
CA LEU A 27 -5.98 -8.58 -3.58
C LEU A 27 -4.74 -9.45 -3.41
N SER A 28 -4.86 -10.73 -3.73
CA SER A 28 -3.68 -11.59 -3.93
C SER A 28 -3.01 -11.26 -5.27
N ILE A 29 -1.74 -11.66 -5.42
CA ILE A 29 -1.03 -11.55 -6.70
C ILE A 29 -1.71 -12.39 -7.79
N ASP A 30 -2.34 -13.50 -7.40
CA ASP A 30 -3.09 -14.37 -8.32
C ASP A 30 -4.38 -13.70 -8.80
N ASP A 31 -5.09 -12.95 -7.93
CA ASP A 31 -6.27 -12.16 -8.31
C ASP A 31 -5.93 -11.11 -9.38
N VAL A 32 -4.80 -10.41 -9.20
CA VAL A 32 -4.32 -9.43 -10.18
C VAL A 32 -3.88 -10.11 -11.47
N ALA A 33 -3.14 -11.22 -11.37
CA ALA A 33 -2.69 -12.00 -12.53
C ALA A 33 -3.87 -12.47 -13.39
N GLU A 34 -4.99 -12.89 -12.78
CA GLU A 34 -6.19 -13.31 -13.49
C GLU A 34 -6.83 -12.17 -14.29
N ARG A 35 -6.88 -10.96 -13.72
CA ARG A 35 -7.51 -9.77 -14.30
C ARG A 35 -6.73 -9.17 -15.48
N ILE A 36 -5.43 -9.45 -15.59
CA ILE A 36 -4.58 -8.89 -16.66
C ILE A 36 -4.78 -9.62 -17.98
N ALA A 37 -5.35 -8.94 -18.98
CA ALA A 37 -5.40 -9.44 -20.34
C ALA A 37 -4.04 -9.29 -21.04
N THR A 38 -3.61 -10.31 -21.77
CA THR A 38 -2.37 -10.33 -22.58
C THR A 38 -2.68 -10.80 -24.00
N VAL A 39 -1.93 -10.31 -24.99
CA VAL A 39 -2.04 -10.72 -26.39
C VAL A 39 -0.64 -11.06 -26.94
N PRO A 40 -0.36 -12.31 -27.34
CA PRO A 40 -1.20 -13.50 -27.15
C PRO A 40 -1.47 -13.78 -25.67
N ARG A 41 -2.54 -14.51 -25.37
CA ARG A 41 -2.93 -14.80 -23.97
C ARG A 41 -1.86 -15.65 -23.29
N TRP A 42 -1.25 -15.11 -22.24
CA TRP A 42 -0.32 -15.82 -21.38
C TRP A 42 -1.06 -16.69 -20.36
N ALA A 43 -0.47 -17.82 -20.02
CA ALA A 43 -0.91 -18.63 -18.88
C ALA A 43 -0.86 -17.81 -17.58
N GLN A 44 -1.76 -18.08 -16.63
CA GLN A 44 -1.85 -17.34 -15.36
C GLN A 44 -0.52 -17.34 -14.59
N HIS A 45 0.14 -18.48 -14.46
CA HIS A 45 1.40 -18.59 -13.70
C HIS A 45 2.52 -17.70 -14.28
N LEU A 46 2.53 -17.45 -15.60
CA LEU A 46 3.48 -16.53 -16.23
C LEU A 46 3.16 -15.08 -15.88
N ARG A 47 1.87 -14.70 -15.89
CA ARG A 47 1.43 -13.37 -15.45
C ARG A 47 1.75 -13.14 -13.98
N ARG A 48 1.50 -14.13 -13.12
CA ARG A 48 1.87 -14.12 -11.70
C ARG A 48 3.37 -13.93 -11.50
N GLY A 49 4.21 -14.73 -12.17
CA GLY A 49 5.67 -14.62 -12.05
C GLY A 49 6.23 -13.30 -12.61
N TRP A 50 5.55 -12.72 -13.60
CA TRP A 50 5.87 -11.38 -14.10
C TRP A 50 5.52 -10.27 -13.11
N LEU A 51 4.35 -10.34 -12.46
CA LEU A 51 3.97 -9.42 -11.39
C LEU A 51 4.93 -9.51 -10.20
N ASP A 52 5.35 -10.72 -9.82
CA ASP A 52 6.28 -10.94 -8.70
C ASP A 52 7.64 -10.28 -8.94
N GLN A 53 8.14 -10.34 -10.19
CA GLN A 53 9.36 -9.65 -10.58
C GLN A 53 9.22 -8.12 -10.57
N ILE A 54 8.03 -7.60 -10.87
CA ILE A 54 7.76 -6.15 -10.78
C ILE A 54 7.67 -5.71 -9.32
N GLU A 55 6.90 -6.42 -8.50
CA GLU A 55 6.68 -6.09 -7.08
C GLU A 55 7.93 -6.26 -6.21
N SER A 56 8.91 -7.03 -6.69
CA SER A 56 10.23 -7.18 -6.08
C SER A 56 11.31 -6.26 -6.67
N ASP A 57 10.93 -5.38 -7.61
CA ASP A 57 11.84 -4.51 -8.37
C ASP A 57 12.96 -5.28 -9.11
N THR A 58 12.75 -6.58 -9.36
CA THR A 58 13.64 -7.39 -10.21
C THR A 58 13.63 -6.89 -11.65
N ILE A 59 12.46 -6.43 -12.12
CA ILE A 59 12.30 -5.72 -13.40
C ILE A 59 11.49 -4.43 -13.17
N PRO A 60 11.83 -3.32 -13.84
CA PRO A 60 11.03 -2.12 -13.76
C PRO A 60 9.69 -2.28 -14.49
N ALA A 61 8.63 -1.67 -13.95
CA ALA A 61 7.37 -1.57 -14.65
C ALA A 61 7.48 -0.58 -15.83
N THR A 62 7.20 -1.03 -17.05
CA THR A 62 7.12 -0.14 -18.21
C THR A 62 5.87 0.73 -18.16
N PHE A 63 5.81 1.83 -18.93
CA PHE A 63 4.60 2.66 -18.99
C PHE A 63 3.34 1.86 -19.38
N ASN A 64 3.42 0.99 -20.39
CA ASN A 64 2.30 0.14 -20.79
C ASN A 64 1.87 -0.81 -19.66
N THR A 65 2.83 -1.37 -18.93
CA THR A 65 2.59 -2.18 -17.74
C THR A 65 1.83 -1.39 -16.68
N ILE A 66 2.27 -0.17 -16.38
CA ILE A 66 1.65 0.71 -15.39
C ILE A 66 0.19 0.98 -15.76
N VAL A 67 -0.09 1.31 -17.02
CA VAL A 67 -1.47 1.55 -17.50
C VAL A 67 -2.34 0.30 -17.33
N VAL A 68 -1.83 -0.88 -17.66
CA VAL A 68 -2.57 -2.14 -17.49
C VAL A 68 -2.82 -2.44 -16.01
N LEU A 69 -1.82 -2.25 -15.14
CA LEU A 69 -1.99 -2.45 -13.70
C LEU A 69 -3.03 -1.50 -13.12
N HIS A 70 -3.03 -0.24 -13.55
CA HIS A 70 -3.97 0.78 -13.09
C HIS A 70 -5.43 0.47 -13.49
N GLN A 71 -5.64 -0.39 -14.47
CA GLN A 71 -6.99 -0.87 -14.84
C GLN A 71 -7.50 -1.98 -13.92
N VAL A 72 -6.62 -2.70 -13.22
CA VAL A 72 -6.98 -3.89 -12.42
C VAL A 72 -6.89 -3.67 -10.92
N MET A 73 -6.13 -2.66 -10.48
CA MET A 73 -6.00 -2.23 -9.09
C MET A 73 -5.78 -0.71 -9.00
N GLN A 74 -6.17 -0.10 -7.87
CA GLN A 74 -6.11 1.35 -7.66
C GLN A 74 -4.77 1.79 -7.06
N PHE A 75 -4.05 2.69 -7.73
CA PHE A 75 -2.85 3.36 -7.23
C PHE A 75 -2.61 4.66 -7.98
N ASP A 76 -1.77 5.55 -7.45
CA ASP A 76 -1.43 6.81 -8.09
C ASP A 76 -0.21 6.66 -8.99
N ILE A 77 -0.37 6.96 -10.28
CA ILE A 77 0.74 6.92 -11.24
C ILE A 77 1.81 7.97 -10.92
N GLY A 78 1.42 9.13 -10.40
CA GLY A 78 2.35 10.20 -10.01
C GLY A 78 3.27 9.78 -8.87
N VAL A 79 2.74 9.10 -7.85
CA VAL A 79 3.54 8.49 -6.77
C VAL A 79 4.51 7.46 -7.34
N LEU A 80 4.04 6.58 -8.22
CA LEU A 80 4.92 5.57 -8.83
C LEU A 80 6.07 6.20 -9.63
N VAL A 81 5.79 7.28 -10.36
CA VAL A 81 6.80 8.04 -11.11
C VAL A 81 7.78 8.73 -10.15
N GLU A 82 7.29 9.35 -9.07
CA GLU A 82 8.15 9.99 -8.07
C GLU A 82 9.09 8.99 -7.40
N LEU A 83 8.59 7.80 -7.07
CA LEU A 83 9.39 6.70 -6.52
C LEU A 83 10.42 6.12 -7.49
N SER A 84 10.24 6.35 -8.80
CA SER A 84 11.18 5.91 -9.84
C SER A 84 12.33 6.91 -10.07
N VAL A 85 12.29 8.09 -9.43
CA VAL A 85 13.31 9.13 -9.57
C VAL A 85 14.25 9.07 -8.36
N GLU A 86 15.54 8.82 -8.62
CA GLU A 86 16.57 8.82 -7.58
C GLU A 86 16.64 10.16 -6.83
N GLY A 87 16.83 10.09 -5.51
CA GLY A 87 17.02 11.26 -4.65
C GLY A 87 15.74 12.02 -4.32
N ARG A 88 14.55 11.51 -4.66
CA ARG A 88 13.28 12.02 -4.12
C ARG A 88 12.89 11.28 -2.85
N ASP A 89 12.34 12.04 -1.91
CA ASP A 89 11.73 11.47 -0.72
C ASP A 89 10.49 10.66 -1.10
N ALA A 90 10.34 9.48 -0.51
CA ALA A 90 9.14 8.68 -0.68
C ALA A 90 7.92 9.47 -0.17
N PRO A 91 6.80 9.46 -0.90
CA PRO A 91 5.60 10.12 -0.42
C PRO A 91 5.11 9.39 0.82
N ARG A 92 4.53 10.18 1.72
CA ARG A 92 3.88 9.66 2.91
C ARG A 92 2.65 8.83 2.51
N LEU A 93 2.58 7.60 3.01
CA LEU A 93 1.48 6.67 2.78
C LEU A 93 0.85 6.23 4.09
N CYS A 94 -0.47 6.03 4.09
CA CYS A 94 -1.15 5.54 5.28
C CYS A 94 -0.69 4.12 5.57
N THR A 95 -0.34 3.82 6.82
CA THR A 95 0.19 2.50 7.19
C THR A 95 -0.84 1.37 7.06
N VAL A 96 -2.14 1.70 6.94
CA VAL A 96 -3.24 0.73 6.82
C VAL A 96 -3.70 0.58 5.37
N CYS A 97 -4.16 1.65 4.73
CA CYS A 97 -4.72 1.59 3.37
C CYS A 97 -3.77 2.08 2.28
N SER A 98 -2.61 2.63 2.67
CA SER A 98 -1.57 3.13 1.76
C SER A 98 -2.04 4.18 0.75
N CYS A 99 -3.09 4.92 1.10
CA CYS A 99 -3.45 6.17 0.43
C CYS A 99 -2.34 7.22 0.62
N SER A 100 -2.23 8.13 -0.33
CA SER A 100 -1.36 9.29 -0.25
C SER A 100 -2.20 10.57 -0.24
N GLU A 101 -1.55 11.73 -0.15
CA GLU A 101 -2.25 13.01 -0.31
C GLU A 101 -2.79 13.22 -1.74
N LYS A 102 -2.14 12.63 -2.74
CA LYS A 102 -2.55 12.73 -4.16
C LYS A 102 -3.61 11.72 -4.56
N ASP A 103 -3.71 10.64 -3.81
CA ASP A 103 -4.67 9.56 -4.01
C ASP A 103 -5.34 9.18 -2.69
N PRO A 104 -6.30 10.00 -2.23
CA PRO A 104 -7.03 9.75 -1.01
C PRO A 104 -7.98 8.57 -1.18
N CYS A 105 -7.95 7.63 -0.23
CA CYS A 105 -8.98 6.60 -0.16
C CYS A 105 -10.34 7.22 0.20
N ILE A 106 -11.43 6.51 -0.08
CA ILE A 106 -12.78 6.97 0.24
C ILE A 106 -13.23 6.32 1.54
N GLY A 107 -13.37 7.14 2.59
CA GLY A 107 -13.98 6.74 3.85
C GLY A 107 -15.46 7.10 3.92
N HIS A 108 -16.07 6.89 5.09
CA HIS A 108 -17.50 7.16 5.31
C HIS A 108 -17.91 8.61 5.03
N SER A 109 -17.02 9.57 5.30
CA SER A 109 -17.27 11.02 5.12
C SER A 109 -16.76 11.56 3.77
N GLY A 110 -16.41 10.70 2.82
CA GLY A 110 -15.81 11.08 1.53
C GLY A 110 -14.30 10.85 1.48
N PRO A 111 -13.56 11.60 0.62
CA PRO A 111 -12.12 11.47 0.52
C PRO A 111 -11.43 11.64 1.87
N CYS A 112 -10.53 10.71 2.21
CA CYS A 112 -9.81 10.77 3.46
C CYS A 112 -8.86 11.97 3.50
N ARG A 113 -8.51 12.40 4.71
CA ARG A 113 -7.46 13.39 4.97
C ARG A 113 -6.50 12.84 6.01
N TRP A 114 -5.30 13.40 6.10
CA TRP A 114 -4.36 13.02 7.14
C TRP A 114 -4.85 13.43 8.54
N MET A 115 -4.78 12.50 9.50
CA MET A 115 -5.12 12.77 10.90
C MET A 115 -3.87 12.86 11.78
N ASN A 116 -2.91 11.97 11.56
CA ASN A 116 -1.60 11.99 12.21
C ASN A 116 -0.56 11.44 11.22
N VAL A 117 0.73 11.47 11.57
CA VAL A 117 1.87 11.07 10.71
C VAL A 117 1.67 9.73 9.98
N ASP A 118 0.98 8.76 10.56
CA ASP A 118 0.85 7.40 10.00
C ASP A 118 -0.54 7.09 9.41
N LEU A 119 -1.59 7.79 9.84
CA LEU A 119 -2.98 7.41 9.56
C LEU A 119 -3.80 8.49 8.87
N CYS A 120 -4.56 8.06 7.85
CA CYS A 120 -5.61 8.84 7.23
C CYS A 120 -6.92 8.74 8.04
N SER A 121 -7.86 9.65 7.80
CA SER A 121 -9.12 9.75 8.54
C SER A 121 -10.05 8.56 8.33
N ALA A 122 -9.92 7.84 7.21
CA ALA A 122 -10.67 6.61 7.00
C ALA A 122 -10.17 5.51 7.96
N CYS A 123 -8.85 5.29 8.02
CA CYS A 123 -8.26 4.25 8.85
C CYS A 123 -8.16 4.63 10.34
N PHE A 124 -8.08 5.93 10.66
CA PHE A 124 -8.05 6.41 12.05
C PHE A 124 -9.38 6.14 12.78
N ALA A 125 -10.50 6.21 12.06
CA ALA A 125 -11.82 5.93 12.62
C ALA A 125 -12.10 4.43 12.80
N ASP A 126 -11.35 3.58 12.11
CA ASP A 126 -11.47 2.12 12.13
C ASP A 126 -10.51 1.45 13.13
N GLU A 127 -9.72 2.21 13.91
CA GLU A 127 -9.03 1.62 15.07
C GLU A 127 -10.10 0.99 15.98
N PRO A 128 -10.07 -0.34 16.21
CA PRO A 128 -11.04 -0.94 17.09
C PRO A 128 -10.84 -0.29 18.47
N ALA A 129 -11.94 0.22 19.02
CA ALA A 129 -12.06 0.59 20.43
C ALA A 129 -11.94 -0.66 21.36
N GLY A 130 -10.90 -1.47 21.16
CA GLY A 130 -10.73 -2.82 21.70
C GLY A 130 -9.68 -2.93 22.81
N LEU A 131 -9.18 -1.82 23.35
CA LEU A 131 -8.19 -1.82 24.44
C LEU A 131 -8.59 -0.97 25.65
N ALA A 132 -9.85 -0.53 25.75
CA ALA A 132 -10.31 0.33 26.83
C ALA A 132 -11.65 -0.11 27.46
N ALA A 133 -11.82 -1.39 27.79
CA ALA A 133 -12.84 -1.81 28.77
C ALA A 133 -12.63 -3.26 29.28
N ASP A 134 -11.42 -3.59 29.74
CA ASP A 134 -11.24 -4.78 30.60
C ASP A 134 -10.48 -4.40 31.88
N SER A 135 -11.07 -3.45 32.62
CA SER A 135 -10.62 -3.02 33.95
C SER A 135 -11.80 -2.75 34.89
N SER A 136 -12.89 -3.52 34.77
CA SER A 136 -14.02 -3.41 35.70
C SER A 136 -14.65 -4.77 35.98
N LYS A 137 -13.99 -5.54 36.85
CA LYS A 137 -14.59 -6.41 37.88
C LYS A 137 -13.49 -7.25 38.53
N ASN A 138 -12.91 -6.72 39.61
CA ASN A 138 -12.50 -7.52 40.77
C ASN A 138 -12.25 -6.58 41.95
N GLY A 139 -13.36 -6.12 42.53
CA GLY A 139 -13.39 -5.51 43.85
C GLY A 139 -14.48 -6.20 44.66
N VAL A 140 -14.10 -7.26 45.38
CA VAL A 140 -14.90 -7.79 46.50
C VAL A 140 -14.35 -7.14 47.77
N PRO A 141 -15.19 -6.48 48.58
CA PRO A 141 -14.89 -6.29 49.98
C PRO A 141 -15.89 -7.02 50.89
N HIS A 142 -15.32 -7.86 51.75
CA HIS A 142 -15.76 -8.37 53.06
C HIS A 142 -17.09 -9.13 53.19
#